data_AF-A0A7W0LID6-F1
#
_entry.id   AF-A0A7W0LID6-F1
#
_cell.length_a   1.000
_cell.length_b   1.000
_cell.length_c   1.000
_cell.angle_alpha   90.00
_cell.angle_beta   90.00
_cell.angle_gamma   90.00
#
_symmetry.space_group_name_H-M   'P 1'
#
loop_
_entity.id
_entity.type
_entity.pdbx_description
1 polymer ?
#
loop_
_entity_poly.entity_id
_entity_poly.type
_entity_poly.pdbx_seq_one_letter_code
_entity_poly.pdbx_strand_id
1 'polypeptide(L)'
;MPRPVILGIVGDSAAGKTTISGALVDILGEDQVTHIGTDDYHKYDREQRKEHDITPLHPDCNYMDIIAQHLSLLREGESVLKPVYIHGDGTFGPPEYVAPKAFAVVEGLLGYHTEGLRDSYDVRVYLAPPEDLRRKWKVKRDTSKRGYTEEGVLEDLEKREPDSAQFIRPQERYGDLVIKFMESEDGDPNKLDAQVILRETLPPPDLSPFLDKGDRGITLIEEGPDPYIRIPGDVKHEHAEEIQEAIWDELHFASHLRSDRLGEFTIGDKVERSDSLALVQLLVLYHMVTAKAAVALGGEGARSEDRAAAQSDSEGSESDGSDSEGSDSEE
;
A
#
# COMPACT_ATOMS: atom_id res chain seq x y z
N MET A 1 -2.87 26.73 0.94
CA MET A 1 -2.72 25.54 1.83
C MET A 1 -1.61 24.68 1.26
N PRO A 2 -0.80 23.98 2.08
CA PRO A 2 0.18 23.03 1.55
C PRO A 2 -0.54 21.94 0.75
N ARG A 3 0.09 21.44 -0.32
CA ARG A 3 -0.50 20.43 -1.19
C ARG A 3 -0.95 19.18 -0.41
N PRO A 4 -1.90 18.40 -0.93
CA PRO A 4 -2.27 17.13 -0.32
C PRO A 4 -1.08 16.16 -0.24
N VAL A 5 -1.08 15.33 0.80
CA VAL A 5 -0.20 14.16 0.89
C VAL A 5 -0.96 12.93 0.42
N ILE A 6 -0.38 12.19 -0.53
CA ILE A 6 -1.05 11.06 -1.17
C ILE A 6 -0.42 9.75 -0.68
N LEU A 7 -1.21 8.93 0.01
CA LEU A 7 -0.89 7.56 0.39
C LEU A 7 -1.43 6.59 -0.67
N GLY A 8 -0.56 5.73 -1.21
CA GLY A 8 -0.95 4.56 -1.98
C GLY A 8 -1.02 3.32 -1.09
N ILE A 9 -2.10 2.53 -1.19
CA ILE A 9 -2.23 1.21 -0.57
C ILE A 9 -2.54 0.21 -1.67
N VAL A 10 -1.52 -0.55 -2.07
CA VAL A 10 -1.60 -1.48 -3.19
C VAL A 10 -1.48 -2.92 -2.71
N GLY A 11 -2.15 -3.84 -3.37
CA GLY A 11 -2.08 -5.26 -3.08
C GLY A 11 -3.21 -5.99 -3.78
N ASP A 12 -3.18 -7.32 -3.80
CA ASP A 12 -4.22 -8.11 -4.45
C ASP A 12 -5.60 -7.93 -3.76
N SER A 13 -6.67 -8.37 -4.43
CA SER A 13 -8.00 -8.48 -3.84
C SER A 13 -7.94 -9.26 -2.52
N ALA A 14 -8.64 -8.71 -1.53
CA ALA A 14 -8.70 -9.23 -0.17
C ALA A 14 -7.35 -9.23 0.57
N ALA A 15 -6.38 -8.38 0.19
CA ALA A 15 -5.11 -8.26 0.93
C ALA A 15 -5.19 -7.47 2.25
N GLY A 16 -6.35 -6.91 2.61
CA GLY A 16 -6.53 -6.09 3.82
C GLY A 16 -6.50 -4.57 3.61
N LYS A 17 -6.48 -4.09 2.35
CA LYS A 17 -6.37 -2.66 1.99
C LYS A 17 -7.40 -1.79 2.71
N THR A 18 -8.68 -2.17 2.59
CA THR A 18 -9.80 -1.43 3.17
C THR A 18 -9.76 -1.37 4.70
N THR A 19 -9.15 -2.37 5.36
CA THR A 19 -8.98 -2.35 6.82
C THR A 19 -7.94 -1.31 7.25
N ILE A 20 -6.85 -1.15 6.48
CA ILE A 20 -5.84 -0.13 6.75
C ILE A 20 -6.37 1.25 6.35
N SER A 21 -6.94 1.40 5.15
CA SER A 21 -7.45 2.70 4.67
C SER A 21 -8.58 3.24 5.55
N GLY A 22 -9.52 2.39 5.97
CA GLY A 22 -10.64 2.78 6.82
C GLY A 22 -10.19 3.37 8.16
N ALA A 23 -9.25 2.71 8.85
CA ALA A 23 -8.71 3.22 10.11
C ALA A 23 -8.00 4.57 9.95
N LEU A 24 -7.24 4.76 8.85
CA LEU A 24 -6.58 6.04 8.59
C LEU A 24 -7.59 7.16 8.29
N VAL A 25 -8.64 6.88 7.51
CA VAL A 25 -9.73 7.84 7.26
C VAL A 25 -10.43 8.22 8.56
N ASP A 26 -10.73 7.23 9.41
CA ASP A 26 -11.35 7.45 10.71
C ASP A 26 -10.50 8.34 11.64
N ILE A 27 -9.19 8.12 11.68
CA ILE A 27 -8.27 8.86 12.55
C ILE A 27 -7.99 10.27 12.04
N LEU A 28 -7.72 10.42 10.73
CA LEU A 28 -7.46 11.72 10.11
C LEU A 28 -8.74 12.57 10.02
N GLY A 29 -9.90 11.93 10.03
CA GLY A 29 -11.21 12.54 9.87
C GLY A 29 -11.65 12.60 8.41
N GLU A 30 -12.90 12.23 8.14
CA GLU A 30 -13.46 12.20 6.78
C GLU A 30 -13.32 13.53 6.05
N ASP A 31 -13.45 14.67 6.75
CA ASP A 31 -13.30 16.01 6.17
C ASP A 31 -11.86 16.34 5.73
N GLN A 32 -10.86 15.60 6.22
CA GLN A 32 -9.45 15.79 5.88
C GLN A 32 -8.95 14.83 4.81
N VAL A 33 -9.71 13.77 4.48
CA VAL A 33 -9.27 12.70 3.58
C VAL A 33 -10.11 12.61 2.31
N THR A 34 -9.43 12.64 1.17
CA THR A 34 -9.98 12.26 -0.14
C THR A 34 -9.68 10.76 -0.36
N HIS A 35 -10.71 9.92 -0.30
CA HIS A 35 -10.56 8.47 -0.54
C HIS A 35 -10.80 8.11 -2.01
N ILE A 36 -9.92 7.31 -2.61
CA ILE A 36 -10.00 6.90 -4.02
C ILE A 36 -9.75 5.39 -4.14
N GLY A 37 -10.77 4.65 -4.58
CA GLY A 37 -10.60 3.27 -5.02
C GLY A 37 -10.27 3.21 -6.51
N THR A 38 -9.17 2.59 -6.91
CA THR A 38 -8.80 2.53 -8.34
C THR A 38 -9.69 1.59 -9.15
N ASP A 39 -10.49 0.73 -8.49
CA ASP A 39 -11.48 -0.12 -9.14
C ASP A 39 -12.55 0.71 -9.90
N ASP A 40 -12.76 1.98 -9.50
CA ASP A 40 -13.62 2.94 -10.21
C ASP A 40 -13.15 3.21 -11.66
N TYR A 41 -11.88 2.95 -11.96
CA TYR A 41 -11.25 3.26 -13.24
C TYR A 41 -11.14 2.03 -14.15
N HIS A 42 -11.91 0.97 -13.89
CA HIS A 42 -12.05 -0.13 -14.85
C HIS A 42 -12.59 0.38 -16.20
N LYS A 43 -12.04 -0.12 -17.31
CA LYS A 43 -12.55 0.16 -18.66
C LYS A 43 -13.81 -0.62 -18.99
N TYR A 44 -13.93 -1.80 -18.39
CA TYR A 44 -14.96 -2.78 -18.69
C TYR A 44 -15.71 -3.18 -17.42
N ASP A 45 -17.03 -3.22 -17.52
CA ASP A 45 -17.87 -3.80 -16.48
C ASP A 45 -17.69 -5.33 -16.38
N ARG A 46 -18.42 -5.97 -15.46
CA ARG A 46 -18.27 -7.41 -15.23
C ARG A 46 -18.68 -8.28 -16.44
N GLU A 47 -19.65 -7.86 -17.25
CA GLU A 47 -20.09 -8.61 -18.42
C GLU A 47 -19.09 -8.44 -19.57
N GLN A 48 -18.70 -7.19 -19.84
CA GLN A 48 -17.71 -6.85 -20.87
C GLN A 48 -16.37 -7.56 -20.62
N ARG A 49 -15.90 -7.64 -19.36
CA ARG A 49 -14.67 -8.40 -19.04
C ARG A 49 -14.76 -9.88 -19.41
N LYS A 50 -15.95 -10.50 -19.29
CA LYS A 50 -16.15 -11.89 -19.70
C LYS A 50 -16.12 -12.02 -21.22
N GLU A 51 -16.73 -11.09 -21.95
CA GLU A 51 -16.72 -11.06 -23.42
C GLU A 51 -15.31 -10.88 -23.99
N HIS A 52 -14.50 -10.04 -23.35
CA HIS A 52 -13.11 -9.76 -23.74
C HIS A 52 -12.09 -10.77 -23.20
N ASP A 53 -12.52 -11.73 -22.37
CA ASP A 53 -11.67 -12.66 -21.64
C ASP A 53 -10.47 -11.98 -20.94
N ILE A 54 -10.74 -10.87 -20.24
CA ILE A 54 -9.73 -10.07 -19.54
C ILE A 54 -10.09 -9.96 -18.06
N THR A 55 -9.09 -10.10 -17.18
CA THR A 55 -9.31 -9.94 -15.75
C THR A 55 -9.12 -8.47 -15.32
N PRO A 56 -9.72 -8.03 -14.20
CA PRO A 56 -9.49 -6.68 -13.68
C PRO A 56 -8.04 -6.44 -13.21
N LEU A 57 -7.22 -7.50 -13.10
CA LEU A 57 -5.81 -7.41 -12.73
C LEU A 57 -4.93 -7.02 -13.94
N HIS A 58 -5.43 -7.18 -15.16
CA HIS A 58 -4.68 -6.82 -16.36
C HIS A 58 -4.68 -5.28 -16.54
N PRO A 59 -3.52 -4.64 -16.79
CA PRO A 59 -3.42 -3.19 -16.97
C PRO A 59 -4.34 -2.64 -18.07
N ASP A 60 -4.50 -3.38 -19.18
CA ASP A 60 -5.41 -2.97 -20.27
C ASP A 60 -6.88 -2.91 -19.87
N CYS A 61 -7.28 -3.55 -18.77
CA CYS A 61 -8.64 -3.45 -18.22
C CYS A 61 -8.85 -2.17 -17.38
N ASN A 62 -7.83 -1.32 -17.22
CA ASN A 62 -7.84 -0.18 -16.33
C ASN A 62 -7.35 1.10 -17.04
N TYR A 63 -7.99 2.24 -16.77
CA TYR A 63 -7.55 3.55 -17.27
C TYR A 63 -6.37 4.09 -16.46
N MET A 64 -5.20 3.47 -16.61
CA MET A 64 -3.98 3.76 -15.84
C MET A 64 -3.50 5.20 -15.98
N ASP A 65 -3.62 5.75 -17.18
CA ASP A 65 -3.32 7.12 -17.54
C ASP A 65 -4.29 8.12 -16.87
N ILE A 66 -5.58 7.81 -16.85
CA ILE A 66 -6.59 8.65 -16.19
C ILE A 66 -6.39 8.64 -14.67
N ILE A 67 -6.05 7.49 -14.07
CA ILE A 67 -5.71 7.43 -12.64
C ILE A 67 -4.54 8.38 -12.36
N ALA A 68 -3.43 8.27 -13.11
CA ALA A 68 -2.25 9.11 -12.91
C ALA A 68 -2.58 10.61 -13.08
N GLN A 69 -3.34 10.96 -14.11
CA GLN A 69 -3.81 12.33 -14.31
C GLN A 69 -4.62 12.84 -13.13
N HIS A 70 -5.59 12.07 -12.64
CA HIS A 70 -6.43 12.48 -11.51
C HIS A 70 -5.62 12.65 -10.23
N LEU A 71 -4.64 11.78 -9.96
CA LEU A 71 -3.75 11.94 -8.81
C LEU A 71 -2.88 13.19 -8.92
N SER A 72 -2.37 13.51 -10.12
CA SER A 72 -1.62 14.76 -10.35
C SER A 72 -2.48 15.99 -10.07
N LEU A 73 -3.70 16.04 -10.63
CA LEU A 73 -4.63 17.15 -10.42
C LEU A 73 -4.95 17.34 -8.93
N LEU A 74 -5.25 16.25 -8.23
CA LEU A 74 -5.52 16.32 -6.79
C LEU A 74 -4.30 16.81 -6.01
N ARG A 75 -3.08 16.38 -6.38
CA ARG A 75 -1.83 16.86 -5.77
C ARG A 75 -1.63 18.36 -5.98
N GLU A 76 -2.06 18.88 -7.13
CA GLU A 76 -2.00 20.31 -7.46
C GLU A 76 -3.11 21.13 -6.80
N GLY A 77 -4.06 20.48 -6.12
CA GLY A 77 -5.19 21.16 -5.49
C GLY A 77 -6.39 21.36 -6.42
N GLU A 78 -6.40 20.69 -7.57
CA GLU A 78 -7.50 20.69 -8.52
C GLU A 78 -8.50 19.55 -8.26
N SER A 79 -9.77 19.81 -8.52
CA SER A 79 -10.84 18.82 -8.36
C SER A 79 -10.99 17.95 -9.61
N VAL A 80 -11.47 16.72 -9.43
CA VAL A 80 -11.66 15.75 -10.51
C VAL A 80 -13.09 15.22 -10.55
N LEU A 81 -13.52 14.78 -11.72
CA LEU A 81 -14.77 14.05 -11.89
C LEU A 81 -14.44 12.55 -11.94
N LYS A 82 -14.48 11.89 -10.78
CA LYS A 82 -14.06 10.49 -10.62
C LYS A 82 -15.15 9.54 -11.15
N PRO A 83 -14.83 8.53 -11.96
CA PRO A 83 -15.78 7.47 -12.28
C PRO A 83 -16.22 6.70 -11.02
N VAL A 84 -17.25 5.86 -11.16
CA VAL A 84 -17.76 5.03 -10.07
C VAL A 84 -18.01 3.62 -10.58
N TYR A 85 -17.44 2.62 -9.92
CA TYR A 85 -17.70 1.21 -10.18
C TYR A 85 -18.50 0.60 -9.02
N ILE A 86 -19.66 0.03 -9.34
CA ILE A 86 -20.61 -0.50 -8.36
C ILE A 86 -20.34 -2.00 -8.20
N HIS A 87 -19.75 -2.41 -7.07
CA HIS A 87 -19.40 -3.82 -6.83
C HIS A 87 -20.60 -4.77 -6.74
N GLY A 88 -21.78 -4.27 -6.34
CA GLY A 88 -22.99 -5.07 -6.14
C GLY A 88 -23.40 -5.84 -7.40
N ASP A 89 -23.64 -5.12 -8.49
CA ASP A 89 -23.96 -5.71 -9.80
C ASP A 89 -22.75 -5.79 -10.74
N GLY A 90 -21.69 -5.03 -10.47
CA GLY A 90 -20.48 -4.99 -11.27
C GLY A 90 -20.57 -4.05 -12.48
N THR A 91 -21.36 -2.98 -12.37
CA THR A 91 -21.61 -1.98 -13.42
C THR A 91 -21.02 -0.61 -13.07
N PHE A 92 -21.17 0.37 -13.96
CA PHE A 92 -20.71 1.75 -13.74
C PHE A 92 -21.85 2.67 -13.28
N GLY A 93 -21.53 3.52 -12.30
CA GLY A 93 -22.42 4.58 -11.81
C GLY A 93 -22.14 5.95 -12.44
N PRO A 94 -22.96 6.97 -12.10
CA PRO A 94 -22.63 8.36 -12.45
C PRO A 94 -21.33 8.78 -11.76
N PRO A 95 -20.50 9.62 -12.40
CA PRO A 95 -19.25 10.03 -11.81
C PRO A 95 -19.46 11.04 -10.67
N GLU A 96 -18.52 11.07 -9.73
CA GLU A 96 -18.56 11.87 -8.52
C GLU A 96 -17.57 13.04 -8.59
N TYR A 97 -18.01 14.21 -8.15
CA TYR A 97 -17.12 15.36 -8.00
C TYR A 97 -16.27 15.18 -6.74
N VAL A 98 -14.95 15.13 -6.92
CA VAL A 98 -13.99 14.90 -5.83
C VAL A 98 -13.08 16.11 -5.71
N ALA A 99 -13.18 16.79 -4.56
CA ALA A 99 -12.28 17.88 -4.20
C ALA A 99 -11.04 17.35 -3.43
N PRO A 100 -9.87 17.96 -3.61
CA PRO A 100 -8.68 17.63 -2.83
C PRO A 100 -8.81 18.12 -1.39
N LYS A 101 -8.38 17.28 -0.46
CA LYS A 101 -8.33 17.58 0.99
C LYS A 101 -6.88 17.52 1.49
N ALA A 102 -6.66 17.62 2.80
CA ALA A 102 -5.31 17.64 3.37
C ALA A 102 -4.51 16.37 3.05
N PHE A 103 -5.20 15.24 2.96
CA PHE A 103 -4.67 13.92 2.61
C PHE A 103 -5.50 13.27 1.51
N ALA A 104 -4.87 12.42 0.70
CA ALA A 104 -5.54 11.48 -0.18
C ALA A 104 -5.10 10.05 0.15
N VAL A 105 -6.06 9.13 0.27
CA VAL A 105 -5.81 7.70 0.47
C VAL A 105 -6.31 6.96 -0.76
N VAL A 106 -5.40 6.33 -1.48
CA VAL A 106 -5.66 5.69 -2.77
C VAL A 106 -5.44 4.19 -2.61
N GLU A 107 -6.49 3.40 -2.74
CA GLU A 107 -6.42 1.94 -2.65
C GLU A 107 -6.63 1.28 -4.01
N GLY A 108 -5.84 0.24 -4.30
CA GLY A 108 -5.90 -0.35 -5.64
C GLY A 108 -5.14 -1.64 -5.84
N LEU A 109 -5.32 -2.20 -7.04
CA LEU A 109 -4.64 -3.41 -7.52
C LEU A 109 -3.32 -3.06 -8.22
N LEU A 110 -3.31 -1.97 -8.99
CA LEU A 110 -2.25 -1.62 -9.94
C LEU A 110 -1.61 -0.25 -9.66
N GLY A 111 -1.71 0.23 -8.42
CA GLY A 111 -1.27 1.58 -8.06
C GLY A 111 0.22 1.86 -8.31
N TYR A 112 1.09 0.85 -8.43
CA TYR A 112 2.52 1.05 -8.72
C TYR A 112 2.94 0.53 -10.09
N HIS A 113 1.98 0.22 -10.97
CA HIS A 113 2.25 -0.43 -12.24
C HIS A 113 3.06 0.46 -13.19
N THR A 114 2.65 1.73 -13.38
CA THR A 114 3.35 2.71 -14.23
C THR A 114 4.22 3.63 -13.39
N GLU A 115 5.23 4.24 -14.01
CA GLU A 115 6.10 5.22 -13.36
C GLU A 115 5.32 6.45 -12.90
N GLY A 116 4.49 7.04 -13.77
CA GLY A 116 3.67 8.20 -13.40
C GLY A 116 2.74 7.96 -12.20
N LEU A 117 2.26 6.72 -12.01
CA LEU A 117 1.54 6.38 -10.78
C LEU A 117 2.49 6.32 -9.57
N ARG A 118 3.65 5.67 -9.67
CA ARG A 118 4.63 5.59 -8.58
C ARG A 118 5.08 6.96 -8.07
N ASP A 119 5.17 7.94 -8.97
CA ASP A 119 5.59 9.30 -8.67
C ASP A 119 4.49 10.16 -8.03
N SER A 120 3.23 9.69 -8.12
CA SER A 120 2.08 10.38 -7.55
C SER A 120 2.00 10.26 -6.02
N TYR A 121 2.69 9.28 -5.41
CA TYR A 121 2.56 8.96 -3.99
C TYR A 121 3.70 9.51 -3.13
N ASP A 122 3.32 10.10 -2.00
CA ASP A 122 4.25 10.51 -0.96
C ASP A 122 4.60 9.36 -0.01
N VAL A 123 3.71 8.37 0.12
CA VAL A 123 3.92 7.13 0.89
C VAL A 123 3.31 5.97 0.10
N ARG A 124 4.08 4.90 -0.12
CA ARG A 124 3.64 3.69 -0.83
C ARG A 124 3.60 2.50 0.11
N VAL A 125 2.41 2.02 0.43
CA VAL A 125 2.20 0.78 1.17
C VAL A 125 1.86 -0.34 0.18
N TYR A 126 2.50 -1.50 0.33
CA TYR A 126 2.14 -2.72 -0.38
C TYR A 126 1.72 -3.80 0.63
N LEU A 127 0.54 -4.40 0.43
CA LEU A 127 0.04 -5.49 1.26
C LEU A 127 0.27 -6.84 0.57
N ALA A 128 1.03 -7.71 1.23
CA ALA A 128 1.45 -9.01 0.71
C ALA A 128 1.18 -10.15 1.71
N PRO A 129 -0.06 -10.37 2.17
CA PRO A 129 -0.38 -11.54 2.98
C PRO A 129 -0.13 -12.83 2.18
N PRO A 130 0.21 -13.96 2.85
CA PRO A 130 0.32 -15.26 2.19
C PRO A 130 -0.96 -15.62 1.43
N GLU A 131 -0.78 -16.31 0.31
CA GLU A 131 -1.88 -16.63 -0.62
C GLU A 131 -3.01 -17.43 0.06
N ASP A 132 -2.67 -18.41 0.90
CA ASP A 132 -3.66 -19.21 1.62
C ASP A 132 -4.54 -18.36 2.54
N LEU A 133 -3.94 -17.41 3.27
CA LEU A 133 -4.68 -16.50 4.15
C LEU A 133 -5.57 -15.55 3.33
N ARG A 134 -5.03 -14.99 2.24
CA ARG A 134 -5.78 -14.12 1.34
C ARG A 134 -6.97 -14.83 0.69
N ARG A 135 -6.81 -16.07 0.26
CA ARG A 135 -7.89 -16.91 -0.29
C ARG A 135 -8.99 -17.12 0.73
N LYS A 136 -8.65 -17.47 1.98
CA LYS A 136 -9.61 -17.60 3.10
C LYS A 136 -10.40 -16.30 3.30
N TRP A 137 -9.73 -15.14 3.31
CA TRP A 137 -10.38 -13.85 3.43
C TRP A 137 -11.29 -13.51 2.26
N LYS A 138 -10.87 -13.78 1.03
CA LYS A 138 -11.67 -13.53 -0.17
C LYS A 138 -12.93 -14.38 -0.18
N VAL A 139 -12.82 -15.69 0.08
CA VAL A 139 -13.97 -16.60 0.18
C VAL A 139 -14.94 -16.11 1.25
N LYS A 140 -14.45 -15.85 2.48
CA LYS A 140 -15.29 -15.35 3.58
C LYS A 140 -16.01 -14.05 3.23
N ARG A 141 -15.30 -13.07 2.64
CA ARG A 141 -15.87 -11.76 2.29
C ARG A 141 -16.87 -11.85 1.14
N ASP A 142 -16.51 -12.53 0.06
CA ASP A 142 -17.31 -12.51 -1.17
C ASP A 142 -18.58 -13.37 -1.01
N THR A 143 -18.52 -14.45 -0.22
CA THR A 143 -19.72 -15.26 0.12
C THR A 143 -20.65 -14.56 1.11
N SER A 144 -20.12 -13.85 2.12
CA SER A 144 -20.94 -13.19 3.14
C SER A 144 -21.49 -11.82 2.73
N LYS A 145 -20.71 -11.01 2.01
CA LYS A 145 -21.06 -9.61 1.71
C LYS A 145 -21.51 -9.37 0.27
N ARG A 146 -21.14 -10.26 -0.66
CA ARG A 146 -21.34 -10.04 -2.10
C ARG A 146 -22.20 -11.13 -2.78
N GLY A 147 -22.68 -12.12 -2.03
CA GLY A 147 -23.61 -13.14 -2.51
C GLY A 147 -23.03 -14.17 -3.47
N TYR A 148 -21.70 -14.31 -3.53
CA TYR A 148 -21.05 -15.33 -4.37
C TYR A 148 -21.13 -16.72 -3.72
N THR A 149 -21.05 -17.77 -4.55
CA THR A 149 -20.79 -19.14 -4.09
C THR A 149 -19.30 -19.32 -3.83
N GLU A 150 -18.95 -20.19 -2.88
CA GLU A 150 -17.54 -20.51 -2.59
C GLU A 150 -16.81 -21.04 -3.83
N GLU A 151 -17.43 -21.99 -4.55
CA GLU A 151 -16.92 -22.53 -5.81
C GLU A 151 -16.61 -21.43 -6.83
N GLY A 152 -17.53 -20.50 -7.06
CA GLY A 152 -17.32 -19.41 -8.01
C GLY A 152 -16.22 -18.44 -7.59
N VAL A 153 -15.96 -18.28 -6.28
CA VAL A 153 -14.84 -17.47 -5.78
C VAL A 153 -13.50 -18.18 -6.02
N LEU A 154 -13.45 -19.51 -5.83
CA LEU A 154 -12.25 -20.30 -6.07
C LEU A 154 -11.90 -20.37 -7.56
N GLU A 155 -12.88 -20.56 -8.44
CA GLU A 155 -12.69 -20.49 -9.90
C GLU A 155 -12.18 -19.11 -10.35
N ASP A 156 -12.75 -18.02 -9.80
CA ASP A 156 -12.31 -16.65 -10.07
C ASP A 156 -10.86 -16.41 -9.60
N LEU A 157 -10.46 -16.99 -8.48
CA LEU A 157 -9.08 -16.93 -7.97
C LEU A 157 -8.12 -17.66 -8.91
N GLU A 158 -8.45 -18.88 -9.34
CA GLU A 158 -7.61 -19.65 -10.26
C GLU A 158 -7.45 -18.96 -11.61
N LYS A 159 -8.54 -18.41 -12.15
CA LYS A 159 -8.51 -17.64 -13.41
C LYS A 159 -7.59 -16.42 -13.32
N ARG A 160 -7.52 -15.78 -12.15
CA ARG A 160 -6.74 -14.54 -11.95
C ARG A 160 -5.29 -14.77 -11.55
N GLU A 161 -4.92 -15.98 -11.18
CA GLU A 161 -3.57 -16.28 -10.68
C GLU A 161 -2.45 -15.87 -11.65
N PRO A 162 -2.53 -16.14 -12.97
CA PRO A 162 -1.50 -15.70 -13.92
C PRO A 162 -1.34 -14.17 -13.94
N ASP A 163 -2.43 -13.42 -13.96
CA ASP A 163 -2.39 -11.96 -13.96
C ASP A 163 -1.92 -11.40 -12.60
N SER A 164 -2.26 -12.06 -11.49
CA SER A 164 -1.72 -11.70 -10.17
C SER A 164 -0.20 -11.86 -10.14
N ALA A 165 0.31 -12.97 -10.66
CA ALA A 165 1.74 -13.24 -10.80
C ALA A 165 2.46 -12.19 -11.65
N GLN A 166 1.83 -11.80 -12.76
CA GLN A 166 2.45 -10.96 -13.77
C GLN A 166 2.36 -9.46 -13.45
N PHE A 167 1.23 -9.01 -12.89
CA PHE A 167 0.95 -7.57 -12.77
C PHE A 167 0.83 -7.09 -11.33
N ILE A 168 0.39 -7.94 -10.40
CA ILE A 168 0.16 -7.54 -9.00
C ILE A 168 1.43 -7.70 -8.17
N ARG A 169 1.91 -8.94 -8.02
CA ARG A 169 3.05 -9.27 -7.13
C ARG A 169 4.34 -8.50 -7.43
N PRO A 170 4.72 -8.23 -8.69
CA PRO A 170 5.93 -7.46 -8.97
C PRO A 170 5.92 -6.02 -8.44
N GLN A 171 4.76 -5.48 -8.05
CA GLN A 171 4.66 -4.14 -7.49
C GLN A 171 5.18 -4.04 -6.05
N GLU A 172 5.41 -5.16 -5.36
CA GLU A 172 5.98 -5.20 -4.00
C GLU A 172 7.31 -4.44 -3.90
N ARG A 173 8.14 -4.52 -4.94
CA ARG A 173 9.45 -3.82 -5.01
C ARG A 173 9.36 -2.29 -5.02
N TYR A 174 8.16 -1.74 -5.17
CA TYR A 174 7.93 -0.29 -5.16
C TYR A 174 7.27 0.22 -3.89
N GLY A 175 6.84 -0.67 -2.97
CA GLY A 175 6.33 -0.24 -1.66
C GLY A 175 7.44 0.36 -0.80
N ASP A 176 7.25 1.53 -0.22
CA ASP A 176 8.14 2.06 0.81
C ASP A 176 7.95 1.26 2.13
N LEU A 177 6.71 0.82 2.38
CA LEU A 177 6.35 -0.16 3.40
C LEU A 177 5.75 -1.40 2.75
N VAL A 178 6.27 -2.59 3.07
CA VAL A 178 5.62 -3.85 2.70
C VAL A 178 5.13 -4.54 3.96
N ILE A 179 3.82 -4.80 4.02
CA ILE A 179 3.16 -5.39 5.18
C ILE A 179 2.64 -6.78 4.82
N LYS A 180 3.05 -7.79 5.58
CA LYS A 180 2.59 -9.17 5.45
C LYS A 180 1.94 -9.62 6.74
N PHE A 181 0.62 -9.74 6.75
CA PHE A 181 -0.09 -10.39 7.85
C PHE A 181 -0.06 -11.90 7.66
N MET A 182 0.23 -12.63 8.73
CA MET A 182 0.39 -14.08 8.73
C MET A 182 -0.37 -14.70 9.89
N GLU A 183 -0.75 -15.97 9.75
CA GLU A 183 -1.31 -16.74 10.86
C GLU A 183 -0.25 -16.87 11.97
N SER A 184 -0.65 -16.59 13.20
CA SER A 184 0.14 -16.83 14.41
C SER A 184 0.31 -18.33 14.67
N GLU A 185 1.26 -18.70 15.53
CA GLU A 185 1.48 -20.08 15.94
C GLU A 185 0.25 -20.71 16.65
N ASP A 186 -0.54 -19.89 17.36
CA ASP A 186 -1.77 -20.35 18.02
C ASP A 186 -2.97 -20.54 17.08
N GLY A 187 -2.85 -20.08 15.82
CA GLY A 187 -3.87 -20.19 14.79
C GLY A 187 -5.12 -19.34 15.04
N ASP A 188 -5.07 -18.38 15.96
CA ASP A 188 -6.20 -17.46 16.19
C ASP A 188 -6.34 -16.48 15.01
N PRO A 189 -7.43 -16.54 14.24
CA PRO A 189 -7.61 -15.68 13.07
C PRO A 189 -7.74 -14.19 13.41
N ASN A 190 -7.87 -13.84 14.69
CA ASN A 190 -7.94 -12.47 15.19
C ASN A 190 -6.57 -11.92 15.63
N LYS A 191 -5.54 -12.76 15.70
CA LYS A 191 -4.20 -12.42 16.21
C LYS A 191 -3.14 -12.72 15.18
N LEU A 192 -3.11 -11.92 14.13
CA LEU A 192 -2.16 -12.15 13.05
C LEU A 192 -0.81 -11.53 13.39
N ASP A 193 0.25 -12.29 13.15
CA ASP A 193 1.59 -11.74 13.08
C ASP A 193 1.66 -10.76 11.91
N ALA A 194 2.37 -9.65 12.08
CA ALA A 194 2.70 -8.74 11.00
C ALA A 194 4.20 -8.73 10.75
N GLN A 195 4.61 -8.87 9.49
CA GLN A 195 5.95 -8.51 9.04
C GLN A 195 5.87 -7.15 8.36
N VAL A 196 6.73 -6.23 8.77
CA VAL A 196 6.82 -4.89 8.21
C VAL A 196 8.23 -4.68 7.68
N ILE A 197 8.37 -4.64 6.36
CA ILE A 197 9.61 -4.19 5.70
C ILE A 197 9.49 -2.68 5.56
N LEU A 198 10.45 -1.95 6.15
CA LEU A 198 10.57 -0.50 6.05
C LEU A 198 11.79 -0.20 5.18
N ARG A 199 11.58 0.40 4.01
CA ARG A 199 12.69 0.77 3.11
C ARG A 199 13.23 2.15 3.45
N GLU A 200 14.51 2.38 3.16
CA GLU A 200 15.24 3.62 3.45
C GLU A 200 14.63 4.89 2.82
N THR A 201 13.72 4.72 1.86
CA THR A 201 12.93 5.79 1.25
C THR A 201 12.06 6.54 2.25
N LEU A 202 11.73 5.97 3.42
CA LEU A 202 10.98 6.63 4.48
C LEU A 202 11.70 6.48 5.83
N PRO A 203 12.10 7.59 6.49
CA PRO A 203 12.66 7.53 7.83
C PRO A 203 11.66 6.88 8.81
N PRO A 204 12.00 5.76 9.46
CA PRO A 204 11.13 5.11 10.43
C PRO A 204 11.19 5.83 11.80
N PRO A 205 10.18 5.64 12.67
CA PRO A 205 10.31 6.02 14.08
C PRO A 205 11.42 5.20 14.75
N ASP A 206 11.98 5.71 15.85
CA ASP A 206 12.98 4.98 16.63
C ASP A 206 12.34 3.84 17.43
N LEU A 207 12.38 2.65 16.84
CA LEU A 207 11.89 1.43 17.45
C LEU A 207 12.99 0.63 18.20
N SER A 208 14.24 1.11 18.17
CA SER A 208 15.37 0.41 18.76
C SER A 208 15.21 0.04 20.25
N PRO A 209 14.53 0.83 21.10
CA PRO A 209 14.32 0.46 22.51
C PRO A 209 13.40 -0.75 22.71
N PHE A 210 12.70 -1.19 21.66
CA PHE A 210 11.69 -2.26 21.71
C PHE A 210 12.11 -3.52 20.96
N LEU A 211 13.21 -3.45 20.18
CA LEU A 211 13.78 -4.60 19.49
C LEU A 211 14.39 -5.60 20.49
N ASP A 212 14.21 -6.89 20.20
CA ASP A 212 14.92 -8.02 20.82
C ASP A 212 14.80 -8.16 22.34
N LYS A 213 13.71 -7.66 22.94
CA LYS A 213 13.35 -7.90 24.35
C LYS A 213 12.76 -9.30 24.60
N GLY A 214 13.17 -10.31 23.82
CA GLY A 214 12.69 -11.69 23.88
C GLY A 214 11.24 -11.87 23.40
N ASP A 215 10.59 -12.91 23.89
CA ASP A 215 9.22 -13.41 23.67
C ASP A 215 8.09 -12.43 24.06
N ARG A 216 8.37 -11.12 24.07
CA ARG A 216 7.50 -10.07 24.61
C ARG A 216 7.42 -8.79 23.76
N GLY A 217 8.15 -8.67 22.65
CA GLY A 217 8.17 -7.45 21.85
C GLY A 217 8.31 -7.67 20.34
N ILE A 218 8.50 -6.56 19.62
CA ILE A 218 8.81 -6.59 18.19
C ILE A 218 10.24 -7.09 17.98
N THR A 219 10.50 -7.77 16.86
CA THR A 219 11.80 -8.37 16.56
C THR A 219 12.28 -7.89 15.21
N LEU A 220 13.55 -7.46 15.11
CA LEU A 220 14.16 -7.18 13.82
C LEU A 220 14.73 -8.49 13.26
N ILE A 221 14.23 -8.93 12.11
CA ILE A 221 14.73 -10.09 11.40
C ILE A 221 15.60 -9.59 10.26
N GLU A 222 16.91 -9.76 10.40
CA GLU A 222 17.91 -9.36 9.39
C GLU A 222 18.20 -10.47 8.38
N GLU A 223 17.70 -11.68 8.61
CA GLU A 223 17.90 -12.82 7.72
C GLU A 223 17.03 -12.73 6.46
N GLY A 224 17.66 -12.65 5.30
CA GLY A 224 16.98 -12.64 4.00
C GLY A 224 17.39 -11.46 3.11
N PRO A 225 16.75 -11.31 1.95
CA PRO A 225 17.06 -10.21 1.02
C PRO A 225 16.54 -8.86 1.52
N ASP A 226 15.45 -8.85 2.30
CA ASP A 226 14.82 -7.64 2.84
C ASP A 226 14.62 -7.83 4.37
N PRO A 227 15.40 -7.13 5.22
CA PRO A 227 15.17 -7.12 6.65
C PRO A 227 13.76 -6.61 7.00
N TYR A 228 13.15 -7.18 8.03
CA TYR A 228 11.79 -6.79 8.44
C TYR A 228 11.61 -6.80 9.95
N ILE A 229 10.66 -6.00 10.42
CA ILE A 229 10.19 -6.02 11.80
C ILE A 229 9.05 -7.02 11.90
N ARG A 230 9.19 -8.04 12.75
CA ARG A 230 8.10 -8.92 13.15
C ARG A 230 7.36 -8.32 14.34
N ILE A 231 6.05 -8.21 14.22
CA ILE A 231 5.12 -7.82 15.27
C ILE A 231 4.24 -9.04 15.57
N PRO A 232 4.43 -9.72 16.71
CA PRO A 232 3.63 -10.90 17.05
C PRO A 232 2.14 -10.54 17.19
N GLY A 233 1.25 -11.40 16.69
CA GLY A 233 -0.20 -11.22 16.81
C GLY A 233 -0.72 -11.29 18.24
N ASP A 234 0.04 -11.95 19.12
CA ASP A 234 -0.20 -12.10 20.55
C ASP A 234 0.63 -11.14 21.41
N VAL A 235 1.19 -10.07 20.81
CA VAL A 235 1.87 -9.00 21.55
C VAL A 235 0.98 -8.52 22.70
N LYS A 236 1.56 -8.42 23.90
CA LYS A 236 0.80 -8.00 25.09
C LYS A 236 0.37 -6.55 24.92
N HIS A 237 -0.90 -6.28 25.25
CA HIS A 237 -1.49 -4.94 25.16
C HIS A 237 -0.62 -3.86 25.81
N GLU A 238 -0.18 -4.05 27.07
CA GLU A 238 0.69 -3.10 27.78
C GLU A 238 1.98 -2.76 26.99
N HIS A 239 2.55 -3.75 26.29
CA HIS A 239 3.76 -3.52 25.51
C HIS A 239 3.46 -2.86 24.16
N ALA A 240 2.33 -3.21 23.53
CA ALA A 240 1.87 -2.50 22.35
C ALA A 240 1.57 -1.03 22.67
N GLU A 241 1.04 -0.72 23.86
CA GLU A 241 0.86 0.65 24.34
C GLU A 241 2.20 1.37 24.53
N GLU A 242 3.20 0.74 25.15
CA GLU A 242 4.55 1.33 25.29
C GLU A 242 5.16 1.73 23.93
N ILE A 243 5.04 0.87 22.91
CA ILE A 243 5.53 1.16 21.56
C ILE A 243 4.70 2.28 20.93
N GLN A 244 3.37 2.24 21.05
CA GLN A 244 2.51 3.30 20.52
C GLN A 244 2.84 4.66 21.14
N GLU A 245 3.05 4.72 22.45
CA GLU A 245 3.42 5.95 23.13
C GLU A 245 4.75 6.52 22.62
N ALA A 246 5.77 5.68 22.41
CA ALA A 246 7.02 6.14 21.83
C ALA A 246 6.86 6.72 20.41
N ILE A 247 6.04 6.09 19.56
CA ILE A 247 5.72 6.64 18.23
C ILE A 247 4.95 7.96 18.36
N TRP A 248 4.03 8.05 19.32
CA TRP A 248 3.26 9.27 19.55
C TRP A 248 4.08 10.42 20.15
N ASP A 249 5.13 10.14 20.91
CA ASP A 249 6.06 11.14 21.43
C ASP A 249 6.81 11.84 20.28
N GLU A 250 7.22 11.07 19.26
CA GLU A 250 7.75 11.65 18.02
C GLU A 250 6.69 12.47 17.26
N LEU A 251 5.42 12.04 17.31
CA LEU A 251 4.27 12.74 16.73
C LEU A 251 3.61 13.76 17.69
N HIS A 252 4.35 14.33 18.66
CA HIS A 252 3.80 15.27 19.64
C HIS A 252 3.05 16.48 19.03
N PHE A 253 3.45 16.90 17.82
CA PHE A 253 2.77 17.97 17.05
C PHE A 253 1.41 17.55 16.46
N ALA A 254 1.12 16.25 16.43
CA ALA A 254 -0.09 15.64 15.89
C ALA A 254 -0.88 14.85 16.95
N SER A 255 -0.71 15.19 18.24
CA SER A 255 -1.38 14.51 19.38
C SER A 255 -2.92 14.49 19.29
N HIS A 256 -3.52 15.41 18.55
CA HIS A 256 -4.96 15.44 18.28
C HIS A 256 -5.46 14.26 17.42
N LEU A 257 -4.55 13.51 16.77
CA LEU A 257 -4.86 12.31 16.00
C LEU A 257 -4.79 11.03 16.84
N ARG A 258 -4.41 11.12 18.13
CA ARG A 258 -4.45 9.95 19.03
C ARG A 258 -5.88 9.40 19.09
N SER A 259 -6.01 8.10 18.91
CA SER A 259 -7.30 7.42 18.80
C SER A 259 -7.25 6.02 19.38
N ASP A 260 -8.25 5.68 20.18
CA ASP A 260 -8.42 4.33 20.73
C ASP A 260 -8.93 3.34 19.67
N ARG A 261 -9.23 3.80 18.45
CA ARG A 261 -9.77 2.97 17.35
C ARG A 261 -8.70 2.24 16.53
N LEU A 262 -7.42 2.51 16.79
CA LEU A 262 -6.33 1.74 16.19
C LEU A 262 -6.47 0.25 16.56
N GLY A 263 -6.29 -0.60 15.55
CA GLY A 263 -6.41 -2.05 15.67
C GLY A 263 -7.83 -2.57 15.54
N GLU A 264 -8.85 -1.73 15.38
CA GLU A 264 -10.22 -2.18 15.13
C GLU A 264 -10.35 -2.81 13.74
N PHE A 265 -11.03 -3.96 13.66
CA PHE A 265 -11.42 -4.58 12.41
C PHE A 265 -12.76 -5.31 12.57
N THR A 266 -13.42 -5.62 11.45
CA THR A 266 -14.78 -6.21 11.50
C THR A 266 -14.79 -7.64 10.96
N ILE A 267 -15.36 -8.55 11.75
CA ILE A 267 -15.74 -9.91 11.31
C ILE A 267 -17.26 -10.03 11.33
N GLY A 268 -17.87 -10.12 10.15
CA GLY A 268 -19.33 -10.08 10.02
C GLY A 268 -19.84 -8.71 10.49
N ASP A 269 -20.59 -8.69 11.59
CA ASP A 269 -21.12 -7.49 12.25
C ASP A 269 -20.41 -7.17 13.59
N LYS A 270 -19.37 -7.94 13.95
CA LYS A 270 -18.62 -7.76 15.20
C LYS A 270 -17.36 -6.97 14.95
N VAL A 271 -17.14 -5.95 15.77
CA VAL A 271 -15.86 -5.23 15.87
C VAL A 271 -14.96 -6.00 16.83
N GLU A 272 -13.79 -6.35 16.35
CA GLU A 272 -12.70 -6.99 17.09
C GLU A 272 -11.50 -6.04 17.12
N ARG A 273 -10.53 -6.30 17.99
CA ARG A 273 -9.30 -5.49 18.11
C ARG A 273 -8.06 -6.38 18.03
N SER A 274 -7.03 -5.88 17.35
CA SER A 274 -5.70 -6.49 17.27
C SER A 274 -4.62 -5.45 17.54
N ASP A 275 -3.75 -5.72 18.53
CA ASP A 275 -2.64 -4.83 18.88
C ASP A 275 -1.54 -4.84 17.79
N SER A 276 -1.30 -5.96 17.11
CA SER A 276 -0.40 -6.00 15.95
C SER A 276 -0.91 -5.15 14.80
N LEU A 277 -2.22 -5.19 14.52
CA LEU A 277 -2.86 -4.31 13.55
C LEU A 277 -2.79 -2.83 13.96
N ALA A 278 -2.99 -2.53 15.25
CA ALA A 278 -2.89 -1.16 15.77
C ALA A 278 -1.49 -0.57 15.52
N LEU A 279 -0.43 -1.33 15.81
CA LEU A 279 0.95 -0.93 15.55
C LEU A 279 1.21 -0.70 14.06
N VAL A 280 0.75 -1.60 13.20
CA VAL A 280 0.88 -1.44 11.73
C VAL A 280 0.17 -0.18 11.24
N GLN A 281 -1.08 0.04 11.66
CA GLN A 281 -1.84 1.23 11.27
C GLN A 281 -1.17 2.51 11.76
N LEU A 282 -0.62 2.51 12.98
CA LEU A 282 0.12 3.65 13.53
C LEU A 282 1.42 3.92 12.76
N LEU A 283 2.15 2.90 12.33
CA LEU A 283 3.35 3.09 11.48
C LEU A 283 2.99 3.73 10.14
N VAL A 284 1.91 3.30 9.50
CA VAL A 284 1.45 3.93 8.25
C VAL A 284 1.03 5.40 8.50
N LEU A 285 0.29 5.64 9.59
CA LEU A 285 -0.11 6.99 9.99
C LEU A 285 1.09 7.89 10.27
N TYR A 286 2.11 7.39 10.95
CA TYR A 286 3.36 8.10 11.23
C TYR A 286 3.98 8.65 9.95
N HIS A 287 4.12 7.82 8.91
CA HIS A 287 4.69 8.25 7.64
C HIS A 287 3.81 9.26 6.89
N MET A 288 2.48 9.14 6.96
CA MET A 288 1.57 10.13 6.37
C MET A 288 1.69 11.50 7.06
N VAL A 289 1.70 11.51 8.39
CA VAL A 289 1.72 12.74 9.20
C VAL A 289 3.08 13.43 9.10
N THR A 290 4.17 12.68 9.14
CA THR A 290 5.53 13.21 8.93
C THR A 290 5.71 13.74 7.51
N ALA A 291 5.20 13.06 6.47
CA ALA A 291 5.17 13.58 5.11
C ALA A 291 4.40 14.90 5.03
N LYS A 292 3.27 15.03 5.74
CA LYS A 292 2.50 16.27 5.76
C LYS A 292 3.25 17.41 6.42
N ALA A 293 3.94 17.12 7.53
CA ALA A 293 4.79 18.10 8.20
C ALA A 293 5.93 18.57 7.28
N ALA A 294 6.61 17.65 6.58
CA ALA A 294 7.67 17.97 5.63
C ALA A 294 7.18 18.86 4.47
N VAL A 295 6.04 18.52 3.86
CA VAL A 295 5.41 19.34 2.80
C VAL A 295 5.00 20.71 3.32
N ALA A 296 4.46 20.81 4.54
CA ALA A 296 4.08 22.08 5.14
C ALA A 296 5.28 23.00 5.41
N LEU A 297 6.47 22.44 5.61
CA LEU A 297 7.73 23.18 5.77
C LEU A 297 8.40 23.54 4.43
N GLY A 298 7.77 23.23 3.29
CA GLY A 298 8.27 23.56 1.96
C GLY A 298 9.15 22.51 1.30
N GLY A 299 9.24 21.30 1.87
CA GLY A 299 9.89 20.14 1.23
C GLY A 299 9.00 19.43 0.22
N GLU A 300 9.58 18.53 -0.57
CA GLU A 300 8.88 17.77 -1.62
C GLU A 300 8.12 16.54 -1.11
N GLY A 301 8.23 16.17 0.18
CA GLY A 301 7.59 14.99 0.77
C GLY A 301 8.44 14.35 1.88
N ALA A 302 8.04 13.17 2.37
CA ALA A 302 8.87 12.34 3.26
C ALA A 302 9.86 11.44 2.51
N ARG A 303 9.63 11.20 1.21
CA ARG A 303 10.50 10.36 0.39
C ARG A 303 11.76 11.12 0.01
N SER A 304 12.93 10.57 0.36
CA SER A 304 14.17 10.95 -0.29
C SER A 304 14.08 10.50 -1.75
N GLU A 305 14.19 11.42 -2.71
CA GLU A 305 14.24 11.04 -4.12
C GLU A 305 15.34 9.98 -4.34
N ASP A 306 15.12 9.05 -5.27
CA ASP A 306 16.01 7.96 -5.71
C ASP A 306 17.42 8.45 -6.09
N ARG A 307 18.23 8.85 -5.10
CA ARG A 307 19.63 9.27 -5.30
C ARG A 307 20.54 8.14 -5.77
N ALA A 308 20.06 6.89 -5.80
CA ALA A 308 20.83 5.72 -6.20
C ALA A 308 20.55 5.22 -7.63
N ALA A 309 19.39 5.49 -8.21
CA ALA A 309 19.02 4.92 -9.52
C ALA A 309 19.58 5.70 -10.72
N ALA A 310 20.00 6.96 -10.54
CA ALA A 310 20.57 7.78 -11.61
C ALA A 310 22.10 7.67 -11.76
N GLN A 311 22.80 6.98 -10.84
CA GLN A 311 24.27 6.80 -10.93
C GLN A 311 24.69 5.48 -11.58
N SER A 312 23.82 4.46 -11.64
CA SER A 312 24.15 3.17 -12.28
C SER A 312 23.97 3.15 -13.79
N ASP A 313 23.27 4.13 -14.38
CA ASP A 313 23.04 4.21 -15.83
C ASP A 313 23.98 5.19 -16.56
N SER A 314 24.95 5.79 -15.85
CA SER A 314 25.93 6.74 -16.41
C SER A 314 27.37 6.22 -16.50
N GLU A 315 27.68 5.03 -15.98
CA GLU A 315 29.02 4.42 -16.09
C GLU A 315 29.12 3.33 -17.18
N GLY A 316 28.12 3.24 -18.07
CA GLY A 316 28.03 2.21 -19.12
C GLY A 316 28.28 2.70 -20.56
N SER A 317 28.86 3.89 -20.77
CA SER A 317 29.11 4.38 -22.14
C SER A 317 30.34 5.29 -22.25
N GLU A 318 31.53 4.80 -21.93
CA GLU A 318 32.77 5.47 -22.35
C GLU A 318 33.93 4.49 -22.38
N SER A 319 34.28 4.01 -23.59
CA SER A 319 35.63 3.68 -24.08
C SER A 319 35.64 2.45 -25.00
N ASP A 320 35.64 2.69 -26.31
CA ASP A 320 36.70 2.13 -27.17
C ASP A 320 36.63 2.82 -28.53
N GLY A 321 37.55 3.77 -28.72
CA GLY A 321 37.68 4.58 -29.91
C GLY A 321 38.98 5.36 -29.84
N SER A 322 40.11 4.69 -30.04
CA SER A 322 41.33 5.37 -30.47
C SER A 322 42.17 4.46 -31.35
N ASP A 323 42.18 4.86 -32.61
CA ASP A 323 43.13 4.54 -33.67
C ASP A 323 44.59 4.36 -33.20
N SER A 324 45.25 3.36 -33.77
CA SER A 324 46.70 3.38 -33.96
C SER A 324 47.02 3.21 -35.44
N GLU A 325 47.36 4.33 -36.08
CA GLU A 325 48.12 4.37 -37.33
C GLU A 325 49.53 3.82 -37.09
N GLY A 326 50.09 3.11 -38.09
CA GLY A 326 51.53 2.89 -38.13
C GLY A 326 52.02 1.73 -38.99
N SER A 327 51.90 1.90 -40.31
CA SER A 327 52.91 1.64 -41.37
C SER A 327 53.73 0.34 -41.44
N ASP A 328 53.90 -0.07 -42.71
CA ASP A 328 55.01 -0.85 -43.31
C ASP A 328 55.02 -2.36 -43.02
N SER A 329 55.29 -3.28 -43.96
CA SER A 329 55.78 -3.25 -45.34
C SER A 329 55.81 -4.70 -45.85
N GLU A 330 55.71 -4.91 -47.18
CA GLU A 330 56.17 -6.10 -47.93
C GLU A 330 55.44 -7.44 -47.61
N GLU A 331 54.98 -8.27 -48.56
CA GLU A 331 55.35 -8.59 -49.94
C GLU A 331 54.13 -9.25 -50.64
#